data_AF-A0A173U4X6-F1
#
_entry.id   AF-A0A173U4X6-F1
#
_cell.length_a   1.000
_cell.length_b   1.000
_cell.length_c   1.000
_cell.angle_alpha   90.00
_cell.angle_beta   90.00
_cell.angle_gamma   90.00
#
_symmetry.space_group_name_H-M   'P 1'
#
loop_
_entity.id
_entity.type
_entity.pdbx_description
1 polymer ?
#
loop_
_entity_poly.entity_id
_entity_poly.type
_entity_poly.pdbx_seq_one_letter_code
_entity_poly.pdbx_strand_id
1 'polypeptide(L)' 'MPEKIYSFNGKDITMNVCIQIRAVVKLLQERFHIAFEEAVVLFYKSETYKTLQETENGLWAESAEYIADRYYEEQGK' A
#
# COMPACT_ATOMS: atom_id res chain seq x y z
N MET A 1 15.81 5.62 -15.21
CA MET A 1 14.63 6.14 -14.51
C MET A 1 13.85 4.93 -14.02
N PRO A 2 13.29 4.91 -12.80
CA PRO A 2 12.36 3.84 -12.44
C PRO A 2 11.29 3.77 -13.54
N GLU A 3 10.95 2.56 -13.97
CA GLU A 3 9.88 2.38 -14.96
C GLU A 3 8.58 2.98 -14.39
N LYS A 4 7.77 3.57 -15.27
CA LYS A 4 6.46 4.09 -14.89
C LYS A 4 5.54 2.90 -14.62
N ILE A 5 5.27 2.63 -13.34
CA ILE A 5 4.41 1.51 -12.90
C ILE A 5 2.99 2.02 -12.62
N TYR A 6 2.87 3.19 -11.99
CA TYR A 6 1.58 3.76 -11.58
C TYR A 6 1.35 5.13 -12.22
N SER A 7 0.12 5.37 -12.68
CA SER A 7 -0.26 6.66 -13.28
C SER A 7 -1.63 7.13 -12.84
N PHE A 8 -1.79 8.44 -12.70
CA PHE A 8 -3.07 9.08 -12.44
C PHE A 8 -3.18 10.35 -13.28
N ASN A 9 -4.27 10.52 -14.03
CA ASN A 9 -4.46 11.66 -14.94
C ASN A 9 -3.25 11.89 -15.88
N GLY A 10 -2.70 10.81 -16.43
CA GLY A 10 -1.53 10.85 -17.32
C GLY A 10 -0.19 11.14 -16.65
N LYS A 11 -0.17 11.54 -15.37
CA LYS A 11 1.05 11.79 -14.60
C LYS A 11 1.59 10.50 -13.98
N ASP A 12 2.90 10.38 -13.92
CA ASP A 12 3.57 9.30 -13.18
C ASP A 12 3.49 9.60 -11.68
N ILE A 13 2.93 8.65 -10.93
CA ILE A 13 2.81 8.72 -9.46
C ILE A 13 3.48 7.53 -8.79
N THR A 14 4.38 6.83 -9.51
CA THR A 14 5.02 5.61 -9.03
C THR A 14 5.70 5.82 -7.68
N MET A 15 6.43 6.93 -7.52
CA MET A 15 7.09 7.24 -6.26
C MET A 15 6.11 7.54 -5.12
N ASN A 16 4.96 8.17 -5.41
CA ASN A 16 3.93 8.42 -4.41
C ASN A 16 3.38 7.10 -3.86
N VAL A 17 3.03 6.17 -4.76
CA VAL A 17 2.53 4.85 -4.38
C VAL A 17 3.61 4.06 -3.63
N CYS A 18 4.88 4.09 -4.05
CA CYS A 18 5.97 3.43 -3.33
C CYS A 18 6.19 3.99 -1.92
N ILE A 19 6.10 5.30 -1.73
CA ILE A 19 6.18 5.93 -0.41
C ILE A 19 5.02 5.46 0.47
N GLN A 20 3.82 5.39 -0.11
CA GLN A 20 2.62 4.93 0.59
C GLN A 20 2.75 3.47 1.04
N ILE A 21 3.17 2.58 0.13
CA ILE A 21 3.44 1.17 0.43
C ILE A 21 4.44 1.05 1.58
N ARG A 22 5.55 1.81 1.53
CA ARG A 22 6.58 1.78 2.57
C ARG A 22 6.01 2.21 3.93
N ALA A 23 5.15 3.22 3.97
CA ALA A 23 4.53 3.69 5.20
C ALA A 23 3.57 2.63 5.77
N VAL A 24 2.72 2.02 4.94
CA VAL A 24 1.80 0.96 5.36
C VAL A 24 2.57 -0.27 5.87
N VAL A 25 3.60 -0.71 5.14
CA VAL A 25 4.42 -1.84 5.56
C VAL A 25 5.05 -1.60 6.95
N LYS A 26 5.50 -0.37 7.24
CA LYS A 26 6.03 -0.03 8.56
C LYS A 26 4.97 -0.17 9.65
N LEU A 27 3.74 0.27 9.41
CA LEU A 27 2.62 0.10 10.34
C LEU A 27 2.32 -1.40 10.60
N LEU A 28 2.38 -2.22 9.55
CA LEU A 28 2.22 -3.67 9.65
C LEU A 28 3.33 -4.32 10.50
N GLN A 29 4.59 -3.92 10.30
CA GLN A 29 5.71 -4.40 11.13
C GLN A 29 5.49 -4.08 12.61
N GLU A 30 5.08 -2.84 12.92
CA GLU A 30 4.83 -2.38 14.29
C GLU A 30 3.63 -3.12 14.92
N ARG A 31 2.57 -3.35 14.15
CA ARG A 31 1.33 -3.99 14.62
C ARG A 31 1.48 -5.49 14.86
N PHE A 32 2.14 -6.21 13.95
CA PHE A 32 2.26 -7.67 14.01
C PHE A 32 3.57 -8.16 14.61
N HIS A 33 4.51 -7.25 14.90
CA HIS A 33 5.86 -7.57 15.40
C HIS A 33 6.63 -8.50 14.47
N ILE A 34 6.52 -8.27 13.15
CA ILE A 34 7.15 -9.07 12.10
C ILE A 34 8.26 -8.30 11.37
N ALA A 35 9.13 -9.05 10.70
CA ALA A 35 10.19 -8.48 9.88
C ALA A 35 9.62 -7.75 8.66
N PHE A 36 10.44 -6.85 8.09
CA PHE A 36 10.06 -6.08 6.90
C PHE A 36 9.66 -6.97 5.73
N GLU A 37 10.46 -8.00 5.43
CA GLU A 37 10.21 -8.93 4.32
C GLU A 37 8.86 -9.63 4.46
N GLU A 38 8.52 -10.06 5.68
CA GLU A 38 7.25 -10.70 5.97
C GLU A 38 6.07 -9.72 5.82
N ALA A 39 6.21 -8.50 6.34
CA ALA A 39 5.18 -7.47 6.20
C ALA A 39 4.92 -7.09 4.73
N VAL A 40 5.98 -6.99 3.91
CA VAL A 40 5.85 -6.75 2.46
C VAL A 40 5.09 -7.90 1.79
N VAL A 41 5.48 -9.15 2.06
CA VAL A 41 4.85 -10.33 1.45
C VAL A 41 3.37 -10.41 1.83
N LEU A 42 3.03 -10.15 3.09
CA LEU A 42 1.63 -10.12 3.54
C LEU A 42 0.85 -9.01 2.85
N PHE A 43 1.40 -7.79 2.82
CA PHE A 43 0.73 -6.66 2.20
C PHE A 43 0.51 -6.88 0.70
N TYR A 44 1.51 -7.37 -0.03
CA TYR A 44 1.39 -7.61 -1.48
C TYR A 44 0.39 -8.71 -1.86
N LYS A 45 0.03 -9.59 -0.93
CA LYS A 45 -1.00 -10.61 -1.15
C LYS A 45 -2.42 -10.13 -0.84
N SER A 46 -2.57 -8.95 -0.24
CA SER A 46 -3.87 -8.43 0.19
C SER A 46 -4.72 -7.84 -0.94
N GLU A 47 -6.04 -7.88 -0.78
CA GLU A 47 -7.00 -7.14 -1.59
C GLU A 47 -6.83 -5.62 -1.43
N THR A 48 -6.38 -5.18 -0.26
CA THR A 48 -6.04 -3.77 0.00
C THR A 48 -4.92 -3.30 -0.91
N TYR A 49 -3.86 -4.09 -1.10
CA TYR A 49 -2.80 -3.76 -2.07
C TYR A 49 -3.29 -3.80 -3.51
N LYS A 50 -4.13 -4.77 -3.89
CA LYS A 50 -4.75 -4.78 -5.23
C LYS A 50 -5.57 -3.52 -5.48
N THR A 51 -6.36 -3.10 -4.50
CA THR A 51 -7.13 -1.85 -4.56
C THR A 51 -6.22 -0.62 -4.65
N LEU A 52 -5.09 -0.62 -3.94
CA LEU A 52 -4.11 0.47 -4.01
C LEU A 52 -3.48 0.64 -5.39
N GLN A 53 -3.40 -0.44 -6.18
CA GLN A 53 -2.90 -0.38 -7.56
C GLN A 53 -3.91 0.26 -8.53
N GLU A 54 -5.20 0.29 -8.19
CA GLU A 54 -6.24 0.96 -8.96
C GLU A 54 -6.21 2.48 -8.72
N THR A 55 -5.22 3.15 -9.30
CA THR A 55 -4.89 4.56 -9.01
C THR A 55 -6.03 5.56 -9.18
N GLU A 56 -7.04 5.26 -9.99
CA GLU A 56 -8.21 6.12 -10.23
C GLU A 56 -9.18 6.17 -9.05
N ASN A 57 -9.11 5.24 -8.10
CA ASN A 57 -9.93 5.28 -6.87
C ASN A 57 -9.41 6.27 -5.82
N GLY A 58 -8.22 6.85 -6.04
CA GLY A 58 -7.62 7.85 -5.15
C GLY A 58 -7.03 7.31 -3.85
N LEU A 59 -7.06 5.99 -3.59
CA LEU A 59 -6.59 5.39 -2.34
C LEU A 59 -5.12 5.69 -2.05
N TRP A 60 -4.29 5.85 -3.08
CA TRP A 60 -2.88 6.21 -2.96
C TRP A 60 -2.65 7.62 -2.35
N ALA A 61 -3.68 8.47 -2.33
CA ALA A 61 -3.63 9.81 -1.77
C ALA A 61 -4.14 9.89 -0.32
N GLU A 62 -4.70 8.79 0.20
CA GLU A 62 -5.16 8.68 1.59
C GLU A 62 -3.98 8.52 2.56
N SER A 63 -4.23 8.62 3.87
CA SER A 63 -3.21 8.37 4.88
C SER A 63 -2.77 6.90 4.92
N ALA A 64 -1.55 6.65 5.36
CA ALA A 64 -1.04 5.28 5.47
C ALA A 64 -1.82 4.48 6.53
N GLU A 65 -2.25 5.17 7.59
CA GLU A 65 -3.10 4.63 8.65
C GLU A 65 -4.44 4.16 8.10
N TYR A 66 -5.09 4.96 7.24
CA TYR A 66 -6.37 4.57 6.64
C TYR A 66 -6.22 3.31 5.75
N ILE A 67 -5.17 3.25 4.93
CA ILE A 67 -4.90 2.07 4.10
C ILE A 67 -4.58 0.85 4.98
N ALA A 68 -3.83 1.03 6.07
CA ALA A 68 -3.54 -0.04 7.02
C ALA A 68 -4.83 -0.53 7.72
N ASP A 69 -5.73 0.38 8.11
CA ASP A 69 -7.03 0.02 8.69
C ASP A 69 -7.86 -0.83 7.73
N ARG A 70 -7.90 -0.48 6.44
CA ARG A 70 -8.55 -1.32 5.41
C ARG A 70 -7.92 -2.72 5.31
N TYR A 71 -6.60 -2.82 5.42
CA TYR A 71 -5.92 -4.11 5.48
C TYR A 71 -6.31 -4.89 6.74
N TYR A 72 -6.39 -4.25 7.90
CA TYR A 72 -6.79 -4.92 9.15
C TYR A 72 -8.24 -5.41 9.11
N GLU A 73 -9.15 -4.61 8.54
CA GLU A 73 -10.53 -4.99 8.29
C GLU A 73 -10.62 -6.19 7.34
N GLU A 74 -9.77 -6.26 6.32
CA GLU A 74 -9.67 -7.40 5.41
C GLU A 74 -9.24 -8.68 6.14
N GLN A 75 -8.23 -8.62 7.02
CA GLN A 75 -7.75 -9.80 7.77
C GLN A 75 -8.74 -10.29 8.83
N GLY A 76 -9.66 -9.43 9.28
CA GLY A 76 -10.72 -9.78 10.23
C GLY A 76 -11.95 -10.43 9.61
N LYS A 77 -12.00 -10.54 8.28
CA LYS A 77 -13.03 -11.30 7.53
C LYS A 77 -12.66 -12.78 7.46
#